data_AF-A0A925BXQ3-F1
#
_entry.id   AF-A0A925BXQ3-F1
#
_cell.length_a   1.000
_cell.length_b   1.000
_cell.length_c   1.000
_cell.angle_alpha   90.00
_cell.angle_beta   90.00
_cell.angle_gamma   90.00
#
_symmetry.space_group_name_H-M   'P 1'
#
loop_
_entity.id
_entity.type
_entity.pdbx_description
1 polymer ?
#
loop_
_entity_poly.entity_id
_entity_poly.type
_entity_poly.pdbx_seq_one_letter_code
_entity_poly.pdbx_strand_id
1 'polypeptide(L)'
;AFLNANAVKVAIGVLIFSYLIEFLQYLNLVGFLGLQKSRVANVVLGNYFEWIDIVAYTLGIIAVIAFERIRETGGKKRYSA
;
A
#
# COMPACT_ATOMS: atom_id res chain seq x y z
N ALA A 1 -28.03 0.25 -8.34
CA ALA A 1 -27.96 1.66 -8.71
C ALA A 1 -26.50 2.02 -8.95
N PHE A 2 -26.12 2.37 -10.18
CA PHE A 2 -24.76 2.85 -10.49
C PHE A 2 -24.76 4.37 -10.30
N LEU A 3 -23.97 4.85 -9.35
CA LEU A 3 -23.82 6.28 -9.11
C LEU A 3 -23.14 6.92 -10.33
N ASN A 4 -23.85 7.79 -11.05
CA ASN A 4 -23.31 8.67 -12.11
C ASN A 4 -22.49 9.83 -11.49
N ALA A 5 -21.56 9.49 -10.59
CA ALA A 5 -20.64 10.44 -10.02
C ALA A 5 -19.34 10.39 -10.84
N ASN A 6 -18.75 11.57 -11.11
CA ASN A 6 -17.47 11.65 -11.79
C ASN A 6 -16.45 10.81 -11.01
N ALA A 7 -16.03 9.69 -11.59
CA ALA A 7 -15.25 8.66 -10.92
C ALA A 7 -13.97 9.22 -10.28
N VAL A 8 -13.41 10.29 -10.88
CA VAL A 8 -12.23 10.99 -10.37
C VAL A 8 -12.51 11.66 -9.02
N LYS A 9 -13.66 12.31 -8.86
CA LYS A 9 -14.04 12.97 -7.61
C LYS A 9 -14.29 11.96 -6.48
N VAL A 10 -14.91 10.83 -6.82
CA VAL A 10 -15.13 9.73 -5.87
C VAL A 10 -13.81 9.10 -5.47
N ALA A 11 -12.92 8.82 -6.43
CA ALA A 11 -11.60 8.25 -6.17
C ALA A 11 -10.76 9.16 -5.25
N ILE A 12 -10.73 10.47 -5.51
CA ILE A 12 -10.02 11.44 -4.66
C ILE A 12 -10.64 11.48 -3.25
N GLY A 13 -11.97 11.46 -3.14
CA GLY A 13 -12.65 11.44 -1.84
C GLY A 13 -12.33 10.18 -1.02
N VAL A 14 -12.34 9.01 -1.67
CA VAL A 14 -11.97 7.74 -1.03
C VAL A 14 -10.48 7.73 -0.64
N LEU A 15 -9.60 8.30 -1.47
CA LEU A 15 -8.17 8.41 -1.19
C LEU A 15 -7.90 9.24 0.09
N ILE A 16 -8.48 10.45 0.15
CA ILE A 16 -8.34 11.34 1.31
C ILE A 16 -8.95 10.69 2.56
N PHE A 17 -10.08 10.00 2.41
CA PHE A 17 -10.71 9.28 3.51
C PHE A 17 -9.80 8.16 4.03
N SER A 18 -9.14 7.39 3.16
CA SER A 18 -8.20 6.35 3.60
C SER A 18 -7.00 6.92 4.36
N TYR A 19 -6.41 8.03 3.90
CA TYR A 19 -5.31 8.70 4.60
C TYR A 19 -5.71 9.26 5.96
N LEU A 20 -6.96 9.74 6.09
CA LEU A 20 -7.48 10.21 7.36
C LEU A 20 -7.60 9.04 8.36
N ILE A 21 -8.13 7.89 7.92
CA ILE A 21 -8.26 6.69 8.74
C ILE A 21 -6.87 6.20 9.20
N GLU A 22 -5.90 6.17 8.29
CA GLU A 22 -4.52 5.75 8.56
C GLU A 22 -3.81 6.70 9.53
N PHE A 23 -4.03 8.02 9.40
CA PHE A 23 -3.52 9.02 10.34
C PHE A 23 -4.14 8.88 11.75
N LEU A 24 -5.43 8.56 11.84
CA LEU A 24 -6.10 8.27 13.11
C LEU A 24 -5.57 6.98 13.77
N GLN A 25 -5.19 5.98 12.98
CA GLN A 25 -4.53 4.77 13.48
C GLN A 25 -3.11 5.08 13.97
N TYR A 26 -2.35 5.88 13.23
CA TYR A 26 -1.00 6.31 13.60
C TYR A 26 -0.95 7.09 14.92
N LEU A 27 -1.94 7.96 15.17
CA LEU A 27 -2.07 8.69 16.43
C LEU A 27 -2.49 7.83 17.63
N ASN A 28 -2.56 6.49 17.48
CA ASN A 28 -2.95 5.55 18.53
C ASN A 28 -4.35 5.82 19.12
N LEU A 29 -5.21 6.56 18.41
CA LEU A 29 -6.58 6.85 18.82
C LEU A 29 -7.40 5.56 18.96
N VAL A 30 -7.14 4.56 18.11
CA VAL A 30 -7.72 3.20 18.21
C VAL A 30 -7.30 2.48 19.49
N GLY A 31 -6.07 2.71 19.95
CA GLY A 31 -5.56 2.23 21.24
C GLY A 31 -6.20 2.95 22.43
N PHE A 32 -6.34 4.28 22.34
CA PHE A 32 -6.95 5.11 23.39
C PHE A 32 -8.46 4.91 23.54
N LEU A 33 -9.17 4.66 22.43
CA LEU A 33 -10.61 4.36 22.40
C LEU A 33 -10.95 2.91 22.79
N GLY A 34 -9.95 2.07 23.10
CA GLY A 34 -10.16 0.65 23.45
C GLY A 34 -10.66 -0.22 22.28
N LEU A 35 -10.71 0.33 21.07
CA LEU A 35 -11.25 -0.31 19.87
C LEU A 35 -10.31 -1.37 19.29
N GLN A 36 -9.05 -1.45 19.73
CA GLN A 36 -8.15 -2.57 19.42
C GLN A 36 -8.74 -3.94 19.80
N LYS A 37 -9.61 -4.03 20.82
CA LYS A 37 -10.29 -5.29 21.17
C LYS A 37 -11.45 -5.64 20.25
N SER A 38 -11.97 -4.68 19.46
CA SER A 38 -13.06 -4.95 18.54
C SER A 38 -12.50 -5.56 17.25
N ARG A 39 -12.70 -6.87 17.11
CA ARG A 39 -12.30 -7.64 15.91
C ARG A 39 -12.85 -7.02 14.62
N VAL A 40 -14.03 -6.40 14.67
CA VAL A 40 -14.64 -5.68 13.54
C VAL A 40 -13.90 -4.39 13.22
N ALA A 41 -13.55 -3.58 14.24
CA ALA A 41 -12.79 -2.35 14.05
C ALA A 41 -11.38 -2.65 13.49
N ASN A 42 -10.75 -3.73 13.95
CA ASN A 42 -9.45 -4.18 13.45
C ASN A 42 -9.49 -4.68 11.99
N VAL A 43 -10.58 -5.32 11.58
CA VAL A 43 -10.75 -5.77 10.18
C VAL A 43 -11.06 -4.59 9.26
N VAL A 44 -11.84 -3.61 9.72
CA VAL A 44 -12.27 -2.48 8.89
C VAL A 44 -11.21 -1.38 8.83
N LEU A 45 -10.55 -1.07 9.95
CA LEU A 45 -9.52 -0.04 10.02
C LEU A 45 -8.15 -0.61 9.61
N GLY A 46 -7.84 -1.84 9.99
CA GLY A 46 -6.49 -2.40 9.94
C GLY A 46 -5.90 -2.45 11.35
N ASN A 47 -5.37 -3.60 11.73
CA ASN A 47 -5.00 -3.89 13.11
C ASN A 47 -3.67 -3.21 13.51
N TYR A 48 -2.72 -3.11 12.57
CA TYR A 48 -1.39 -2.56 12.81
C TYR A 48 -0.83 -1.92 11.53
N PHE A 49 -0.27 -0.72 11.67
CA PHE A 49 0.61 -0.16 10.66
C PHE A 49 1.91 -0.97 10.64
N GLU A 50 2.04 -1.86 9.67
CA GLU A 50 3.19 -2.75 9.52
C GLU A 50 4.21 -2.06 8.60
N TRP A 51 5.24 -1.43 9.20
CA TRP A 51 6.40 -0.92 8.46
C TRP A 51 7.05 -2.00 7.57
N ILE A 52 6.87 -3.27 7.95
CA ILE A 52 7.31 -4.45 7.20
C ILE A 52 6.65 -4.53 5.82
N ASP A 53 5.39 -4.13 5.68
CA ASP A 53 4.71 -4.15 4.38
C ASP A 53 5.41 -3.20 3.41
N ILE A 54 5.69 -1.96 3.84
CA ILE A 54 6.39 -0.96 3.04
C ILE A 54 7.81 -1.43 2.66
N VAL A 55 8.53 -2.03 3.60
CA VAL A 55 9.88 -2.57 3.36
C VAL A 55 9.83 -3.75 2.39
N ALA A 56 8.86 -4.65 2.53
CA ALA A 56 8.70 -5.81 1.66
C ALA A 56 8.38 -5.41 0.21
N TYR A 57 7.47 -4.46 0.00
CA TYR A 57 7.17 -3.95 -1.34
C TYR A 57 8.37 -3.25 -1.97
N THR A 58 9.10 -2.46 -1.18
CA THR A 58 10.29 -1.75 -1.65
C THR A 58 11.40 -2.73 -2.06
N LEU A 59 11.67 -3.75 -1.24
CA LEU A 59 12.66 -4.78 -1.54
C LEU A 59 12.25 -5.63 -2.74
N GLY A 60 10.96 -5.96 -2.88
CA GLY A 60 10.44 -6.69 -4.03
C GLY A 60 10.70 -5.97 -5.35
N ILE A 61 10.42 -4.67 -5.41
CA ILE A 61 10.65 -3.85 -6.61
C ILE A 61 12.15 -3.74 -6.92
N ILE A 62 13.00 -3.52 -5.90
CA ILE A 62 14.46 -3.47 -6.08
C ILE A 62 14.98 -4.80 -6.65
N ALA A 63 14.49 -5.93 -6.14
CA ALA A 63 14.88 -7.26 -6.60
C ALA A 63 14.49 -7.50 -8.07
N VAL A 64 13.28 -7.10 -8.48
CA VAL A 64 12.82 -7.21 -9.87
C VAL A 64 13.69 -6.37 -10.81
N ILE A 65 13.95 -5.11 -10.46
CA ILE A 65 14.79 -4.22 -11.27
C ILE A 65 16.23 -4.75 -11.39
N ALA A 66 16.80 -5.27 -10.30
CA ALA A 66 18.13 -5.87 -10.32
C ALA A 66 18.16 -7.10 -11.25
N PHE A 67 17.16 -7.97 -11.16
CA PHE A 67 17.06 -9.16 -12.00
C PHE A 67 16.89 -8.81 -13.48
N GLU A 68 16.05 -7.83 -13.80
CA GLU A 68 15.82 -7.38 -15.17
C GLU A 68 17.09 -6.76 -15.79
N ARG A 69 17.80 -5.90 -15.04
CA ARG A 69 19.09 -5.34 -15.51
C ARG A 69 20.14 -6.43 -15.77
N ILE A 70 20.23 -7.45 -14.91
CA ILE A 70 21.15 -8.58 -15.13
C ILE A 70 20.76 -9.33 -16.42
N ARG A 71 19.45 -9.53 -16.65
CA ARG A 71 18.93 -10.22 -17.84
C ARG A 71 19.18 -9.41 -19.13
N GLU A 72 18.95 -8.10 -19.12
CA GLU A 72 19.23 -7.22 -20.26
C GLU A 72 20.73 -7.12 -20.58
N THR A 73 21.57 -7.05 -19.55
CA THR A 73 23.03 -7.00 -19.72
C THR A 73 23.57 -8.32 -20.30
N GLY A 74 22.97 -9.46 -19.95
CA GLY A 74 23.24 -10.75 -20.59
C GLY A 74 22.72 -10.86 -22.03
N GLY A 75 21.61 -10.19 -22.36
CA GLY A 75 21.04 -10.15 -23.71
C GLY A 75 21.84 -9.28 -24.70
N LYS A 76 22.31 -8.11 -24.27
CA LYS A 76 23.11 -7.20 -25.12
C LYS A 76 24.47 -7.79 -25.50
N LYS A 77 25.08 -8.62 -24.63
CA LYS A 77 26.37 -9.26 -24.92
C LYS A 77 26.28 -10.37 -25.98
N ARG A 78 25.07 -10.90 -26.25
CA ARG A 78 24.84 -12.04 -27.15
C ARG A 78 24.44 -11.65 -28.59
N TYR A 79 24.10 -10.38 -28.82
CA TYR A 79 23.79 -9.82 -30.15
C TYR A 79 24.95 -9.02 -30.77
N SER A 80 26.08 -8.93 -30.07
CA SER A 80 27.27 -8.17 -30.51
C SER A 80 28.54 -9.02 -30.52
N ALA A 81 28.40 -10.34 -30.69
CA ALA A 81 29.49 -11.30 -30.88
C ALA A 81 29.28 -12.07 -32.18
#